data_AF-A0AAW9I7U5-F1
#
_entry.id   AF-A0AAW9I7U5-F1
#
_cell.length_a   1.000
_cell.length_b   1.000
_cell.length_c   1.000
_cell.angle_alpha   90.00
_cell.angle_beta   90.00
_cell.angle_gamma   90.00
#
_symmetry.space_group_name_H-M   'P 1'
#
loop_
_entity.id
_entity.type
_entity.pdbx_description
1 polymer ?
#
loop_
_entity_poly.entity_id
_entity_poly.type
_entity_poly.pdbx_seq_one_letter_code
_entity_poly.pdbx_strand_id
1 'polypeptide(L)'
;MDNRPIVAVVARPNVAKSTLYNKFAGKRKSIVEDTPGVTRDRIFTEVEWLNKYFTLIDTGGIEPENDDIILTQMRNQAMLAMDMAHVIVFVVDGKSGITSADREVGLMLRKTKKPVILAVNKIDNMNLVDNIYDFYELGFGEPHPISSANAMGLGDLLDEIVENFPAGLNTEYNEDIIRVAITGKPNAGKSSI
;
A
#
# COMPACT_ATOMS: atom_id res chain seq x y z
N MET A 1 1.80 12.81 -16.57
CA MET A 1 1.16 12.07 -15.47
C MET A 1 0.81 13.08 -14.42
N ASP A 2 -0.42 13.00 -13.89
CA ASP A 2 -0.85 13.82 -12.77
C ASP A 2 0.16 13.62 -11.62
N ASN A 3 0.78 14.69 -11.10
CA ASN A 3 1.89 14.63 -10.14
C ASN A 3 1.38 14.28 -8.73
N ARG A 4 0.77 13.10 -8.57
CA ARG A 4 0.10 12.69 -7.35
C ARG A 4 1.06 12.00 -6.37
N PRO A 5 0.81 12.09 -5.05
CA PRO A 5 1.50 11.27 -4.08
C PRO A 5 1.30 9.79 -4.38
N ILE A 6 2.34 9.02 -4.08
CA ILE A 6 2.38 7.58 -4.28
C ILE A 6 2.62 6.96 -2.91
N VAL A 7 1.75 6.05 -2.52
CA VAL A 7 1.83 5.30 -1.28
C VAL A 7 2.05 3.85 -1.62
N ALA A 8 3.11 3.23 -1.09
CA ALA A 8 3.37 1.81 -1.26
C ALA A 8 3.17 1.06 0.06
N VAL A 9 2.55 -0.12 0.01
CA VAL A 9 2.36 -0.97 1.19
C VAL A 9 3.32 -2.14 1.13
N VAL A 10 4.24 -2.23 2.09
CA VAL A 10 5.22 -3.31 2.21
C VAL A 10 4.88 -4.16 3.42
N ALA A 11 4.87 -5.48 3.25
CA ALA A 11 4.55 -6.40 4.33
C ALA A 11 5.07 -7.81 4.01
N ARG A 12 5.31 -8.64 5.04
CA ARG A 12 5.53 -10.08 4.83
C ARG A 12 4.26 -10.79 4.31
N PRO A 13 4.31 -12.06 3.89
CA PRO A 13 3.08 -12.81 3.63
C PRO A 13 2.17 -12.90 4.86
N ASN A 14 0.86 -12.95 4.65
CA ASN A 14 -0.17 -13.19 5.68
C ASN A 14 -0.35 -12.11 6.77
N VAL A 15 0.14 -10.87 6.57
CA VAL A 15 -0.14 -9.71 7.46
C VAL A 15 -1.45 -9.00 7.13
N ALA A 16 -2.25 -9.55 6.20
CA ALA A 16 -3.47 -8.94 5.66
C ALA A 16 -3.25 -7.64 4.87
N LYS A 17 -2.12 -7.52 4.16
CA LYS A 17 -1.83 -6.43 3.21
C LYS A 17 -2.94 -6.23 2.18
N SER A 18 -3.41 -7.30 1.53
CA SER A 18 -4.49 -7.19 0.51
C SER A 18 -5.82 -6.76 1.13
N THR A 19 -6.10 -7.14 2.38
CA THR A 19 -7.27 -6.64 3.11
C THR A 19 -7.16 -5.14 3.36
N LEU A 20 -6.01 -4.67 3.85
CA LEU A 20 -5.74 -3.24 4.06
C LEU A 20 -5.87 -2.46 2.75
N TYR A 21 -5.22 -2.96 1.69
CA TYR A 21 -5.26 -2.39 0.36
C TYR A 21 -6.70 -2.20 -0.13
N ASN A 22 -7.52 -3.26 -0.04
CA ASN A 22 -8.92 -3.21 -0.45
C ASN A 22 -9.76 -2.25 0.41
N LYS A 23 -9.42 -2.06 1.69
CA LYS A 23 -10.09 -1.07 2.55
C LYS A 23 -9.76 0.36 2.11
N PHE A 24 -8.50 0.64 1.76
CA PHE A 24 -8.07 1.94 1.27
C PHE A 24 -8.61 2.24 -0.13
N ALA A 25 -8.58 1.27 -1.04
CA ALA A 25 -9.11 1.39 -2.40
C ALA A 25 -10.61 1.79 -2.46
N GLY A 26 -11.38 1.49 -1.41
CA GLY A 26 -12.80 1.85 -1.33
C GLY A 26 -13.67 1.18 -2.41
N LYS A 27 -14.88 1.74 -2.64
CA LYS A 27 -15.88 1.24 -3.60
C LYS A 27 -15.71 1.76 -5.03
N ARG A 28 -14.85 2.77 -5.26
CA ARG A 28 -14.50 3.19 -6.63
C ARG A 28 -13.59 2.13 -7.22
N LYS A 29 -14.20 1.04 -7.70
CA LYS A 29 -13.54 0.10 -8.59
C LYS A 29 -13.03 0.92 -9.78
N SER A 30 -11.74 1.23 -9.80
CA SER A 30 -11.01 1.08 -11.05
C SER A 30 -11.33 -0.35 -11.50
N ILE A 31 -12.05 -0.49 -12.61
CA ILE A 31 -12.45 -1.79 -13.14
C ILE A 31 -11.15 -2.50 -13.51
N VAL A 32 -10.69 -3.37 -12.62
CA VAL A 32 -9.64 -4.33 -12.92
C VAL A 32 -10.32 -5.64 -13.20
N GLU A 33 -10.50 -5.94 -14.48
CA GLU A 33 -11.06 -7.19 -14.96
C GLU A 33 -10.15 -8.35 -14.58
N ASP A 34 -10.76 -9.40 -14.01
CA ASP A 34 -10.06 -10.56 -13.45
C ASP A 34 -9.64 -11.57 -14.53
N THR A 35 -8.97 -11.11 -15.59
CA THR A 35 -8.45 -11.96 -16.66
C THR A 35 -7.07 -12.52 -16.31
N PRO A 36 -6.85 -13.85 -16.31
CA PRO A 36 -5.51 -14.41 -16.19
C PRO A 36 -4.61 -13.91 -17.32
N GLY A 37 -3.48 -13.27 -16.99
CA GLY A 37 -2.48 -12.81 -17.96
C GLY A 37 -2.46 -11.31 -18.31
N VAL A 38 -3.11 -10.42 -17.55
CA VAL A 38 -3.09 -8.97 -17.85
C VAL A 38 -1.97 -8.19 -17.15
N THR A 39 -1.33 -7.35 -17.97
CA THR A 39 -0.25 -6.38 -17.76
C THR A 39 -0.49 -5.39 -16.62
N ARG A 40 0.60 -5.02 -15.90
CA ARG A 40 0.95 -3.85 -15.04
C ARG A 40 -0.12 -2.89 -14.47
N ASP A 41 -1.30 -2.75 -15.06
CA ASP A 41 -2.35 -1.78 -14.70
C ASP A 41 -3.12 -2.16 -13.42
N ARG A 42 -2.98 -3.39 -12.91
CA ARG A 42 -3.57 -3.82 -11.62
C ARG A 42 -2.89 -3.22 -10.38
N ILE A 43 -1.74 -2.59 -10.54
CA ILE A 43 -0.81 -2.27 -9.46
C ILE A 43 -1.14 -0.93 -8.78
N PHE A 44 -1.81 -0.03 -9.48
CA PHE A 44 -2.05 1.34 -9.03
C PHE A 44 -3.54 1.56 -8.80
N THR A 45 -3.89 2.06 -7.62
CA THR A 45 -5.28 2.41 -7.29
C THR A 45 -5.35 3.83 -6.77
N GLU A 46 -6.28 4.60 -7.30
CA GLU A 46 -6.60 5.93 -6.80
C GLU A 46 -7.35 5.80 -5.47
N VAL A 47 -6.85 6.47 -4.45
CA VAL A 47 -7.45 6.54 -3.12
C VAL A 47 -7.77 7.99 -2.81
N GLU A 48 -8.89 8.20 -2.12
CA GLU A 48 -9.33 9.49 -1.60
C GLU A 48 -9.45 9.40 -0.08
N TRP A 49 -8.84 10.35 0.62
CA TRP A 49 -9.02 10.54 2.06
C TRP A 49 -9.11 12.02 2.39
N LEU A 50 -10.20 12.46 3.02
CA LEU A 50 -10.46 13.86 3.38
C LEU A 50 -10.17 14.85 2.23
N ASN A 51 -10.71 14.56 1.03
CA ASN A 51 -10.49 15.30 -0.22
C ASN A 51 -9.03 15.35 -0.73
N LYS A 52 -8.12 14.54 -0.18
CA LYS A 52 -6.77 14.34 -0.70
C LYS A 52 -6.72 13.05 -1.51
N TYR A 53 -6.33 13.17 -2.77
CA TYR A 53 -6.18 12.07 -3.71
C TYR A 53 -4.73 11.62 -3.81
N PHE A 54 -4.51 10.31 -3.80
CA PHE A 54 -3.19 9.71 -3.98
C PHE A 54 -3.28 8.36 -4.69
N THR A 55 -2.14 7.85 -5.12
CA THR A 55 -2.03 6.54 -5.76
C THR A 55 -1.47 5.53 -4.76
N LEU A 56 -2.24 4.47 -4.47
CA LEU A 56 -1.82 3.33 -3.69
C LEU A 56 -1.24 2.24 -4.59
N ILE A 57 -0.12 1.66 -4.17
CA ILE A 57 0.58 0.59 -4.88
C ILE A 57 0.62 -0.68 -4.04
N ASP A 58 0.19 -1.81 -4.63
CA ASP A 58 0.42 -3.13 -4.08
C ASP A 58 1.76 -3.69 -4.59
N THR A 59 2.82 -3.60 -3.77
CA THR A 59 4.16 -4.13 -4.12
C THR A 59 4.18 -5.64 -4.29
N GLY A 60 3.33 -6.38 -3.59
CA GLY A 60 3.22 -7.84 -3.70
C GLY A 60 2.53 -8.30 -4.98
N GLY A 61 1.73 -7.43 -5.62
CA GLY A 61 1.13 -7.71 -6.92
C GLY A 61 2.05 -7.41 -8.12
N ILE A 62 3.22 -6.79 -7.89
CA ILE A 62 4.20 -6.42 -8.95
C ILE A 62 5.14 -7.57 -9.26
N GLU A 63 5.43 -8.42 -8.27
CA GLU A 63 6.41 -9.48 -8.41
C GLU A 63 5.81 -10.73 -9.04
N PRO A 64 6.50 -11.34 -10.03
CA PRO A 64 6.09 -12.63 -10.55
C PRO A 64 6.16 -13.68 -9.42
N GLU A 65 5.11 -14.50 -9.30
CA GLU A 65 5.09 -15.67 -8.43
C GLU A 65 6.20 -16.63 -8.85
N ASN A 66 7.39 -16.49 -8.24
CA ASN A 66 8.46 -17.47 -8.31
C ASN A 66 8.58 -18.16 -6.95
N ASP A 67 8.82 -19.46 -6.96
CA ASP A 67 9.04 -20.30 -5.77
C ASP A 67 10.29 -19.91 -4.94
N ASP A 68 11.03 -18.89 -5.37
CA ASP A 68 12.18 -18.36 -4.65
C ASP A 68 11.79 -17.73 -3.31
N ILE A 69 12.49 -18.18 -2.27
CA ILE A 69 12.48 -17.79 -0.85
C ILE A 69 11.73 -16.48 -0.58
N ILE A 70 10.62 -16.56 0.16
CA ILE A 70 9.76 -15.44 0.64
C ILE A 70 10.53 -14.16 0.99
N LEU A 71 11.70 -14.31 1.61
CA LEU A 71 12.57 -13.20 1.99
C LEU A 71 13.06 -12.38 0.79
N THR A 72 13.46 -13.02 -0.31
CA THR A 72 13.89 -12.36 -1.55
C THR A 72 12.77 -11.51 -2.13
N GLN A 73 11.55 -12.04 -2.17
CA GLN A 73 10.36 -11.30 -2.60
C GLN A 73 10.14 -10.07 -1.72
N MET A 74 10.17 -10.25 -0.40
CA MET A 74 10.01 -9.13 0.53
C MET A 74 11.07 -8.03 0.36
N ARG A 75 12.33 -8.40 0.10
CA ARG A 75 13.40 -7.43 -0.19
C ARG A 75 13.10 -6.63 -1.46
N ASN A 76 12.69 -7.30 -2.53
CA ASN A 76 12.37 -6.68 -3.80
C ASN A 76 11.17 -5.72 -3.66
N GLN A 77 10.14 -6.10 -2.91
CA GLN A 77 8.99 -5.24 -2.61
C GLN A 77 9.41 -3.97 -1.87
N ALA A 78 10.30 -4.12 -0.88
CA ALA A 78 10.84 -2.98 -0.15
C ALA A 78 11.66 -2.06 -1.09
N MET A 79 12.45 -2.62 -2.00
CA MET A 79 13.21 -1.84 -2.99
C MET A 79 12.29 -1.08 -3.95
N LEU A 80 11.24 -1.73 -4.47
CA LEU A 80 10.24 -1.08 -5.33
C LEU A 80 9.51 0.05 -4.61
N ALA A 81 9.12 -0.16 -3.35
CA ALA A 81 8.52 0.90 -2.53
C ALA A 81 9.50 2.07 -2.32
N MET A 82 10.76 1.78 -1.99
CA MET A 82 11.78 2.82 -1.81
C MET A 82 12.07 3.60 -3.09
N ASP A 83 11.92 3.00 -4.26
CA ASP A 83 12.11 3.67 -5.55
C ASP A 83 10.89 4.54 -5.91
N MET A 84 9.69 3.94 -5.91
CA MET A 84 8.50 4.55 -6.49
C MET A 84 7.67 5.42 -5.54
N ALA A 85 7.66 5.09 -4.25
CA ALA A 85 6.71 5.70 -3.32
C ALA A 85 7.19 7.09 -2.87
N HIS A 86 6.26 7.94 -2.49
CA HIS A 86 6.52 9.14 -1.70
C HIS A 86 6.41 8.84 -0.20
N VAL A 87 5.47 7.97 0.18
CA VAL A 87 5.26 7.48 1.56
C VAL A 87 5.16 5.95 1.53
N ILE A 88 5.81 5.28 2.48
CA ILE A 88 5.78 3.81 2.59
C ILE A 88 5.02 3.43 3.86
N VAL A 89 4.04 2.53 3.73
CA VAL A 89 3.36 1.90 4.87
C VAL A 89 3.98 0.53 5.08
N PHE A 90 4.73 0.37 6.17
CA PHE A 90 5.31 -0.92 6.56
C PHE A 90 4.36 -1.63 7.52
N VAL A 91 3.76 -2.75 7.07
CA VAL A 91 2.73 -3.47 7.82
C VAL A 91 3.31 -4.71 8.47
N VAL A 92 3.10 -4.83 9.78
CA VAL A 92 3.51 -5.96 10.62
C VAL A 92 2.31 -6.57 11.34
N ASP A 93 2.45 -7.77 11.89
CA ASP A 93 1.36 -8.53 12.50
C ASP A 93 1.45 -8.46 14.03
N GLY A 94 0.52 -7.73 14.65
CA GLY A 94 0.43 -7.58 16.09
C GLY A 94 0.16 -8.87 16.85
N LYS A 95 -0.40 -9.91 16.21
CA LYS A 95 -0.65 -11.21 16.86
C LYS A 95 0.58 -12.11 16.86
N SER A 96 1.42 -12.04 15.83
CA SER A 96 2.64 -12.85 15.76
C SER A 96 3.85 -12.20 16.42
N GLY A 97 3.80 -10.89 16.67
CA GLY A 97 4.97 -10.10 17.04
C GLY A 97 5.95 -9.92 15.88
N ILE A 98 7.12 -9.35 16.17
CA ILE A 98 8.18 -9.03 15.21
C ILE A 98 8.94 -10.29 14.80
N THR A 99 8.95 -10.59 13.50
CA THR A 99 9.69 -11.71 12.92
C THR A 99 11.09 -11.31 12.43
N SER A 100 11.93 -12.28 12.07
CA SER A 100 13.22 -12.02 11.41
C SER A 100 13.04 -11.32 10.05
N ALA A 101 12.00 -11.68 9.30
CA ALA A 101 11.68 -11.06 8.02
C ALA A 101 11.29 -9.57 8.18
N ASP A 102 10.53 -9.25 9.24
CA ASP A 102 10.18 -7.86 9.55
C ASP A 102 11.41 -7.03 9.92
N ARG A 103 12.32 -7.58 10.72
CA ARG A 103 13.60 -6.90 11.07
C ARG A 103 14.44 -6.63 9.83
N GLU A 104 14.47 -7.58 8.90
CA GLU A 104 15.29 -7.46 7.71
C GLU A 104 14.75 -6.44 6.70
N VAL A 105 13.44 -6.48 6.43
CA VAL A 105 12.79 -5.43 5.62
C VAL A 105 12.89 -4.08 6.32
N GLY A 106 12.72 -4.03 7.64
CA GLY A 106 12.92 -2.82 8.43
C GLY A 106 14.33 -2.24 8.26
N LEU A 107 15.37 -3.09 8.29
CA LEU A 107 16.76 -2.67 8.01
C LEU A 107 16.94 -2.05 6.63
N MET A 108 16.21 -2.53 5.62
CA MET A 108 16.23 -1.95 4.28
C MET A 108 15.51 -0.61 4.24
N LEU A 109 14.28 -0.56 4.74
CA LEU A 109 13.45 0.64 4.73
C LEU A 109 14.10 1.79 5.51
N ARG A 110 14.83 1.53 6.60
CA ARG A 110 15.58 2.57 7.33
C ARG A 110 16.66 3.28 6.49
N LYS A 111 17.07 2.73 5.34
CA LYS A 111 18.03 3.37 4.43
C LYS A 111 17.39 4.44 3.55
N THR A 112 16.06 4.45 3.45
CA THR A 112 15.35 5.49 2.68
C THR A 112 15.31 6.80 3.46
N LYS A 113 15.25 7.92 2.73
CA LYS A 113 14.97 9.26 3.29
C LYS A 113 13.48 9.62 3.21
N LYS A 114 12.65 8.71 2.69
CA LYS A 114 11.21 8.88 2.53
C LYS A 114 10.52 8.51 3.85
N PRO A 115 9.37 9.13 4.18
CA PRO A 115 8.56 8.72 5.33
C PRO A 115 8.18 7.24 5.25
N VAL A 116 8.39 6.52 6.36
CA VAL A 116 7.97 5.12 6.54
C VAL A 116 7.09 5.07 7.77
N ILE A 117 5.82 4.74 7.59
CA ILE A 117 4.81 4.65 8.64
C ILE A 117 4.65 3.19 9.02
N LEU A 118 4.81 2.87 10.30
CA LEU A 118 4.68 1.51 10.81
C LEU A 118 3.23 1.23 11.21
N ALA A 119 2.58 0.30 10.51
CA ALA A 119 1.23 -0.14 10.82
C ALA A 119 1.25 -1.54 11.45
N VAL A 120 0.82 -1.65 12.70
CA VAL A 120 0.69 -2.93 13.42
C VAL A 120 -0.71 -3.47 13.22
N ASN A 121 -0.87 -4.43 12.32
CA ASN A 121 -2.17 -4.96 11.92
C ASN A 121 -2.65 -6.10 12.82
N LYS A 122 -3.94 -6.43 12.72
CA LYS A 122 -4.65 -7.47 13.50
C LYS A 122 -4.79 -7.14 14.99
N ILE A 123 -4.79 -5.86 15.34
CA ILE A 123 -5.13 -5.37 16.68
C ILE A 123 -6.67 -5.29 16.77
N ASP A 124 -7.28 -6.44 17.04
CA ASP A 124 -8.75 -6.58 17.02
C ASP A 124 -9.41 -6.21 18.37
N ASN A 125 -8.63 -6.01 19.43
CA ASN A 125 -9.12 -5.63 20.75
C ASN A 125 -8.10 -4.71 21.48
N MET A 126 -8.57 -3.98 22.48
CA MET A 126 -7.71 -3.04 23.22
C MET A 126 -6.64 -3.73 24.07
N ASN A 127 -6.82 -5.00 24.45
CA ASN A 127 -5.83 -5.74 25.23
C ASN A 127 -4.57 -6.08 24.42
N LEU A 128 -4.64 -6.06 23.08
CA LEU A 128 -3.48 -6.25 22.21
C LEU A 128 -2.66 -4.96 22.03
N VAL A 129 -3.14 -3.81 22.54
CA VAL A 129 -2.46 -2.51 22.44
C VAL A 129 -1.20 -2.49 23.31
N ASP A 130 -1.19 -3.20 24.44
CA ASP A 130 -0.01 -3.31 25.30
C ASP A 130 1.18 -4.00 24.60
N ASN A 131 0.90 -4.83 23.59
CA ASN A 131 1.94 -5.50 22.78
C ASN A 131 2.53 -4.60 21.68
N ILE A 132 2.05 -3.36 21.54
CA ILE A 132 2.56 -2.41 20.55
C ILE A 132 3.96 -1.90 20.93
N TYR A 133 4.28 -1.82 22.23
CA TYR A 133 5.55 -1.28 22.71
C TYR A 133 6.78 -2.03 22.16
N ASP A 134 6.65 -3.33 21.88
CA ASP A 134 7.74 -4.10 21.27
C ASP A 134 8.07 -3.59 19.86
N PHE A 135 7.10 -3.07 19.11
CA PHE A 135 7.26 -2.64 17.72
C PHE A 135 8.08 -1.37 17.55
N TYR A 136 8.31 -0.58 18.61
CA TYR A 136 9.29 0.51 18.56
C TYR A 136 10.71 0.01 18.25
N GLU A 137 11.03 -1.27 18.50
CA GLU A 137 12.31 -1.90 18.13
C GLU A 137 12.62 -1.72 16.63
N LEU A 138 11.60 -1.62 15.77
CA LEU A 138 11.77 -1.45 14.33
C LEU A 138 12.27 -0.04 13.94
N GLY A 139 12.13 0.96 14.82
CA GLY A 139 12.73 2.28 14.67
C GLY A 139 12.05 3.19 13.64
N PHE A 140 10.73 3.10 13.50
CA PHE A 140 9.92 3.89 12.55
C PHE A 140 8.99 4.91 13.25
N GLY A 141 9.33 5.34 14.46
CA GLY A 141 8.49 6.25 15.24
C GLY A 141 7.32 5.52 15.92
N GLU A 142 6.21 6.22 16.08
CA GLU A 142 4.99 5.71 16.72
C GLU A 142 4.36 4.60 15.87
N PRO A 143 4.19 3.36 16.39
CA PRO A 143 3.49 2.33 15.65
C PRO A 143 1.97 2.58 15.67
N HIS A 144 1.32 2.52 14.51
CA HIS A 144 -0.12 2.72 14.37
C HIS A 144 -0.87 1.38 14.47
N PRO A 145 -1.63 1.12 15.55
CA PRO A 145 -2.44 -0.08 15.65
C PRO A 145 -3.63 -0.03 14.69
N ILE A 146 -3.79 -1.08 13.89
CA ILE A 146 -4.93 -1.23 13.00
C ILE A 146 -5.53 -2.63 13.06
N SER A 147 -6.81 -2.72 12.70
CA SER A 147 -7.42 -3.97 12.27
C SER A 147 -8.03 -3.77 10.89
N SER A 148 -7.34 -4.29 9.87
CA SER A 148 -7.86 -4.25 8.49
C SER A 148 -9.16 -5.03 8.34
N ALA A 149 -9.32 -6.14 9.08
CA ALA A 149 -10.53 -6.95 9.04
C ALA A 149 -11.74 -6.19 9.60
N ASN A 150 -11.55 -5.51 10.74
CA ASN A 150 -12.61 -4.81 11.46
C ASN A 150 -12.68 -3.31 11.16
N ALA A 151 -11.84 -2.80 10.25
CA ALA A 151 -11.73 -1.40 9.89
C ALA A 151 -11.45 -0.45 11.09
N MET A 152 -10.61 -0.89 12.04
CA MET A 152 -10.21 -0.10 13.20
C MET A 152 -8.85 0.57 12.96
N GLY A 153 -8.67 1.80 13.43
CA GLY A 153 -7.41 2.57 13.32
C GLY A 153 -7.04 3.00 11.89
N LEU A 154 -7.87 2.68 10.89
CA LEU A 154 -7.57 2.99 9.49
C LEU A 154 -7.63 4.48 9.18
N GLY A 155 -8.51 5.23 9.86
CA GLY A 155 -8.60 6.68 9.71
C GLY A 155 -7.32 7.37 10.19
N ASP A 156 -6.90 7.09 11.41
CA ASP A 156 -5.67 7.64 11.99
C ASP A 156 -4.43 7.31 11.14
N LEU A 157 -4.36 6.09 10.58
CA LEU A 157 -3.30 5.71 9.66
C LEU A 157 -3.36 6.50 8.33
N LEU A 158 -4.56 6.74 7.78
CA LEU A 158 -4.74 7.54 6.58
C LEU A 158 -4.41 9.01 6.82
N ASP A 159 -4.75 9.55 7.99
CA ASP A 159 -4.35 10.89 8.42
C ASP A 159 -2.83 11.04 8.43
N GLU A 160 -2.11 10.12 9.09
CA GLU A 160 -0.64 10.09 9.11
C GLU A 160 -0.04 10.02 7.69
N ILE A 161 -0.61 9.17 6.83
CA ILE A 161 -0.16 9.03 5.42
C ILE A 161 -0.26 10.37 4.69
N VAL A 162 -1.40 11.07 4.80
CA VAL A 162 -1.62 12.32 4.04
C VAL A 162 -0.90 13.52 4.63
N GLU A 163 -0.52 13.46 5.91
CA GLU A 163 0.32 14.48 6.56
C GLU A 163 1.78 14.39 6.12
N ASN A 164 2.25 13.19 5.76
CA ASN A 164 3.62 12.94 5.32
C ASN A 164 3.85 13.13 3.81
N PHE A 165 2.87 13.63 3.05
CA PHE A 165 3.06 13.90 1.62
C PHE A 165 4.06 15.04 1.39
N PRO A 166 5.05 14.86 0.49
CA PRO A 166 5.93 15.94 0.07
C PRO A 166 5.15 17.16 -0.46
N ALA A 167 5.62 18.36 -0.13
CA ALA A 167 5.05 19.59 -0.65
C ALA A 167 5.14 19.66 -2.19
N GLY A 168 4.15 20.28 -2.82
CA GLY A 168 4.10 20.48 -4.28
C GLY A 168 3.55 19.30 -5.08
N LEU A 169 3.11 18.22 -4.42
CA LEU A 169 2.34 17.16 -5.06
C LEU A 169 0.86 17.56 -5.18
N ASN A 170 0.21 17.14 -6.26
CA ASN A 170 -1.20 17.39 -6.49
C ASN A 170 -2.04 16.36 -5.73
N THR A 171 -2.81 16.82 -4.76
CA THR A 171 -3.79 15.99 -4.02
C THR A 171 -5.22 16.31 -4.38
N GLU A 172 -5.48 17.22 -5.32
CA GLU A 172 -6.83 17.62 -5.70
C GLU A 172 -7.47 16.62 -6.66
N TYR A 173 -8.80 16.64 -6.70
CA TYR A 173 -9.53 15.90 -7.72
C TYR A 173 -9.32 16.57 -9.08
N ASN A 174 -8.90 15.81 -10.08
CA ASN A 174 -8.73 16.34 -11.43
C ASN A 174 -10.09 16.27 -12.17
N GLU A 175 -10.83 17.38 -12.15
CA GLU A 175 -12.13 17.52 -12.83
C GLU A 175 -12.01 17.53 -14.36
N ASP A 176 -10.84 17.89 -14.91
CA ASP A 176 -10.63 18.11 -16.35
C ASP A 176 -10.29 16.83 -17.14
N ILE A 177 -10.15 15.68 -16.47
CA ILE A 177 -9.87 14.41 -17.16
C ILE A 177 -11.20 13.69 -17.44
N ILE A 178 -11.68 13.79 -18.68
CA ILE A 178 -12.72 12.89 -19.19
C ILE A 178 -12.12 11.48 -19.32
N ARG A 179 -12.45 10.59 -18.38
CA ARG A 179 -12.12 9.17 -18.47
C ARG A 179 -13.03 8.49 -19.51
N VAL A 180 -12.58 8.41 -20.76
CA VAL A 180 -13.26 7.64 -21.80
C VAL A 180 -12.78 6.18 -21.76
N ALA A 181 -13.69 5.25 -21.46
CA ALA A 181 -13.42 3.82 -21.62
C ALA A 181 -14.01 3.35 -22.97
N ILE A 182 -13.14 2.90 -23.89
CA ILE A 182 -13.57 2.31 -25.16
C ILE A 182 -13.78 0.80 -24.95
N THR A 183 -15.03 0.37 -24.85
CA THR A 183 -15.37 -1.05 -24.80
C THR A 183 -15.71 -1.60 -26.19
N GLY A 184 -15.28 -2.83 -26.47
CA GLY A 184 -15.68 -3.55 -27.68
C GLY A 184 -15.21 -5.01 -27.64
N LYS A 185 -15.75 -5.87 -28.50
CA LYS A 185 -15.30 -7.26 -28.64
C LYS A 185 -13.86 -7.36 -29.18
N PRO A 186 -13.13 -8.46 -28.96
CA PRO A 186 -11.82 -8.70 -29.58
C PRO A 186 -11.91 -8.49 -31.11
N ASN A 187 -10.94 -7.78 -31.70
CA ASN A 187 -10.87 -7.44 -33.13
C ASN A 187 -11.93 -6.46 -33.68
N ALA A 188 -12.65 -5.72 -32.84
CA ALA A 188 -13.64 -4.71 -33.29
C ALA A 188 -13.04 -3.38 -33.79
N GLY A 189 -11.76 -3.32 -34.18
CA GLY A 189 -11.16 -2.10 -34.76
C GLY A 189 -10.80 -0.99 -33.77
N LYS A 190 -10.58 -1.31 -32.49
CA LYS A 190 -10.23 -0.32 -31.44
C LYS A 190 -8.93 0.45 -31.67
N SER A 191 -8.03 -0.03 -32.54
CA SER A 191 -6.75 0.61 -32.84
C SER A 191 -6.81 1.65 -33.95
N SER A 192 -8.00 1.96 -34.48
CA SER A 192 -8.21 2.87 -35.61
C SER A 192 -8.97 4.15 -35.23
N ILE A 193 -9.13 4.43 -33.93
CA ILE A 193 -9.83 5.59 -33.38
C ILE A 193 -8.85 6.41 -32.55
#